data_AF-A0A7S3RLH2-F1
#
_entry.id   AF-A0A7S3RLH2-F1
#
_cell.length_a   1.000
_cell.length_b   1.000
_cell.length_c   1.000
_cell.angle_alpha   90.00
_cell.angle_beta   90.00
_cell.angle_gamma   90.00
#
_symmetry.space_group_name_H-M   'P 1'
#
loop_
_entity.id
_entity.type
_entity.pdbx_description
1 polymer ?
#
loop_
_entity_poly.entity_id
_entity_poly.type
_entity_poly.pdbx_seq_one_letter_code
_entity_poly.pdbx_strand_id
1 'polypeptide(L)'
;MFLRSNRALGALFVLMGAVSAVPLADKEAATGPQEYFYEVATDHFANGGNMEYFKMRYIVDETYWDPETGPILFYAGNEGDIWGFYDNSGYMTDYLAKELKALVVLGEHRYFGVSYPFDPSVAFTPEHNVYLTVEQAMMD
;
A
#
# COMPACT_ATOMS: atom_id res chain seq x y z
N MET A 1 10.87 -7.38 57.28
CA MET A 1 10.87 -8.74 57.86
C MET A 1 9.52 -8.95 58.53
N PHE A 2 8.97 -10.17 58.50
CA PHE A 2 7.68 -10.63 59.05
C PHE A 2 6.44 -10.68 58.13
N LEU A 3 6.32 -11.86 57.51
CA LEU A 3 5.16 -12.77 57.43
C LEU A 3 3.89 -12.40 56.63
N ARG A 4 3.78 -13.06 55.47
CA ARG A 4 2.51 -13.45 54.83
C ARG A 4 1.81 -14.53 55.66
N SER A 5 0.55 -14.29 56.01
CA SER A 5 -0.45 -15.34 56.27
C SER A 5 -1.84 -14.72 56.16
N ASN A 6 -2.65 -15.14 55.19
CA ASN A 6 -3.93 -15.79 55.48
C ASN A 6 -4.73 -16.08 54.20
N ARG A 7 -5.10 -17.36 54.10
CA ARG A 7 -6.43 -17.89 53.82
C ARG A 7 -7.07 -17.54 52.47
N ALA A 8 -7.02 -18.54 51.60
CA ALA A 8 -8.01 -18.75 50.56
C ALA A 8 -9.42 -18.89 51.17
N LEU A 9 -10.34 -18.05 50.70
CA LEU A 9 -11.77 -18.32 50.72
C LEU A 9 -12.23 -18.25 49.25
N GLY A 10 -12.78 -19.34 48.75
CA GLY A 10 -13.27 -19.44 47.39
C GLY A 10 -14.51 -18.59 47.16
N ALA A 11 -14.65 -18.11 45.93
CA ALA A 11 -15.92 -17.63 45.41
C ALA A 11 -16.02 -18.01 43.92
N LEU A 12 -16.87 -19.00 43.68
CA LEU A 12 -17.87 -19.05 42.63
C LEU A 12 -17.42 -18.66 41.20
N PHE A 13 -17.17 -19.68 40.39
CA PHE A 13 -17.09 -19.60 38.94
C PHE A 13 -18.46 -19.16 38.36
N VAL A 14 -18.54 -17.94 37.85
CA VAL A 14 -19.53 -17.57 36.84
C VAL A 14 -18.79 -17.59 35.51
N LEU A 15 -19.13 -18.55 34.64
CA LEU A 15 -18.67 -18.57 33.25
C LEU A 15 -19.26 -17.36 32.52
N MET A 16 -18.49 -16.28 32.44
CA MET A 16 -18.62 -15.30 31.38
C MET A 16 -17.54 -15.64 30.36
N GLY A 17 -17.96 -15.99 29.15
CA GLY A 17 -17.05 -16.42 28.08
C GLY A 17 -15.96 -15.38 27.89
N ALA A 18 -14.71 -15.83 28.04
CA ALA A 18 -13.56 -15.02 27.70
C ALA A 18 -13.56 -14.80 26.19
N VAL A 19 -13.93 -13.59 25.76
CA VAL A 19 -13.43 -13.08 24.49
C VAL A 19 -11.93 -12.90 24.71
N SER A 20 -11.13 -13.83 24.18
CA SER A 20 -9.70 -13.62 24.09
C SER A 20 -9.50 -12.41 23.19
N ALA A 21 -9.14 -11.27 23.77
CA ALA A 21 -8.55 -10.20 23.00
C ALA A 21 -7.31 -10.80 22.33
N VAL A 22 -7.37 -10.99 21.01
CA VAL A 22 -6.18 -11.21 20.21
C VAL A 22 -5.34 -9.95 20.45
N PRO A 23 -4.11 -10.06 20.96
CA PRO A 23 -3.26 -8.88 21.04
C PRO A 23 -3.13 -8.36 19.62
N LEU A 24 -3.55 -7.12 19.40
CA LEU A 24 -3.23 -6.40 18.18
C LEU A 24 -1.71 -6.42 18.15
N ALA A 25 -1.13 -7.21 17.25
CA ALA A 25 0.32 -7.27 17.12
C ALA A 25 0.79 -5.83 16.97
N ASP A 26 1.71 -5.40 17.83
CA ASP A 26 2.41 -4.14 17.63
C ASP A 26 3.02 -4.23 16.23
N LYS A 27 2.40 -3.54 15.26
CA LYS A 27 2.93 -3.40 13.91
C LYS A 27 4.27 -2.70 14.17
N GLU A 28 5.38 -3.43 14.10
CA GLU A 28 6.67 -2.76 13.99
C GLU A 28 6.53 -1.84 12.79
N ALA A 29 6.45 -0.54 13.05
CA ALA A 29 6.25 0.45 12.02
C ALA A 29 7.41 0.27 11.05
N ALA A 30 7.11 -0.16 9.83
CA ALA A 30 8.09 -0.20 8.76
C ALA A 30 8.71 1.19 8.69
N THR A 31 10.02 1.30 8.96
CA THR A 31 10.69 2.59 9.19
C THR A 31 11.00 3.33 7.89
N GLY A 32 10.17 3.19 6.87
CA GLY A 32 10.35 3.78 5.56
C GLY A 32 9.45 3.17 4.47
N PRO A 33 9.57 3.68 3.23
CA PRO A 33 8.73 3.30 2.10
C PRO A 33 8.83 1.80 1.80
N GLN A 34 7.68 1.18 1.57
CA GLN A 34 7.55 -0.24 1.23
C GLN A 34 6.97 -0.40 -0.17
N GLU A 35 7.50 -1.35 -0.94
CA GLU A 35 7.04 -1.69 -2.29
C GLU A 35 5.94 -2.76 -2.25
N TYR A 36 4.92 -2.57 -3.07
CA TYR A 36 3.81 -3.49 -3.23
C TYR A 36 3.41 -3.61 -4.70
N PHE A 37 2.58 -4.62 -4.98
CA PHE A 37 2.03 -4.87 -6.31
C PHE A 37 0.54 -5.18 -6.21
N TYR A 38 -0.24 -4.67 -7.16
CA TYR A 38 -1.65 -5.03 -7.32
C TYR A 38 -1.93 -5.53 -8.74
N GLU A 39 -2.94 -6.38 -8.88
CA GLU A 39 -3.38 -6.87 -10.18
C GLU A 39 -4.33 -5.86 -10.82
N VAL A 40 -4.06 -5.50 -12.08
CA VAL A 40 -4.83 -4.53 -12.85
C VAL A 40 -5.14 -5.10 -14.24
N ALA A 41 -6.26 -4.67 -14.81
CA ALA A 41 -6.62 -5.09 -16.17
C ALA A 41 -5.67 -4.46 -17.19
N THR A 42 -5.23 -5.24 -18.16
CA THR A 42 -4.44 -4.75 -19.30
C THR A 42 -5.24 -3.73 -20.11
N ASP A 43 -6.55 -3.97 -20.25
CA ASP A 43 -7.50 -3.11 -20.95
C ASP A 43 -8.76 -2.89 -20.11
N HIS A 44 -8.92 -1.67 -19.59
CA HIS A 44 -10.10 -1.25 -18.82
C HIS A 44 -11.34 -0.99 -19.68
N PHE A 45 -11.20 -0.87 -21.00
CA PHE A 45 -12.28 -0.50 -21.92
C PHE A 45 -12.78 -1.68 -22.76
N ALA A 46 -12.22 -2.89 -22.55
CA ALA A 46 -12.68 -4.11 -23.20
C ALA A 46 -14.04 -4.56 -22.64
N ASN A 47 -15.11 -4.40 -23.43
CA ASN A 47 -16.42 -4.98 -23.10
C ASN A 47 -16.46 -6.47 -23.52
N GLY A 48 -16.35 -7.41 -22.56
CA GLY A 48 -16.86 -8.78 -22.81
C GLY A 48 -16.00 -10.01 -22.47
N GLY A 49 -15.03 -9.94 -21.54
CA GLY A 49 -14.72 -11.14 -20.73
C GLY A 49 -13.38 -11.85 -20.92
N ASN A 50 -12.45 -11.34 -21.74
CA ASN A 50 -11.04 -11.74 -21.67
C ASN A 50 -10.22 -10.61 -21.04
N MET A 51 -10.27 -10.53 -19.71
CA MET A 51 -9.45 -9.59 -18.96
C MET A 51 -8.11 -10.27 -18.68
N GLU A 52 -7.08 -9.94 -19.46
CA GLU A 52 -5.70 -10.24 -19.09
C GLU A 52 -5.27 -9.25 -18.02
N TYR A 53 -4.60 -9.75 -16.98
CA TYR A 53 -4.15 -8.94 -15.85
C TYR A 53 -2.63 -8.93 -15.80
N PHE A 54 -2.09 -7.81 -15.33
CA PHE A 54 -0.68 -7.68 -15.00
C PHE A 54 -0.53 -7.02 -13.63
N LYS A 55 0.70 -7.03 -13.11
CA LYS A 55 1.00 -6.45 -11.80
C LYS A 55 1.56 -5.05 -11.98
N MET A 56 0.94 -4.08 -11.33
CA MET A 56 1.47 -2.72 -11.21
C MET A 56 2.09 -2.50 -9.86
N ARG A 57 3.28 -1.88 -9.86
CA ARG A 57 4.01 -1.50 -8.66
C ARG A 57 3.41 -0.24 -8.05
N TYR A 58 3.41 -0.18 -6.73
CA TYR A 58 3.21 1.06 -6.00
C TYR A 58 4.07 1.06 -4.72
N ILE A 59 4.35 2.26 -4.23
CA ILE A 59 5.08 2.48 -2.97
C ILE A 59 4.08 2.99 -1.93
N VAL A 60 4.19 2.52 -0.70
CA VAL A 60 3.50 3.07 0.46
C VAL A 60 4.51 3.47 1.52
N ASP A 61 4.44 4.70 1.98
CA ASP A 61 5.22 5.18 3.12
C ASP A 61 4.30 5.61 4.27
N GLU A 62 4.36 4.83 5.35
CA GLU A 62 3.61 5.03 6.59
C GLU A 62 4.39 5.88 7.62
N THR A 63 5.60 6.38 7.29
CA THR A 63 6.54 7.01 8.25
C THR A 63 5.91 8.11 9.12
N TYR A 64 5.05 8.95 8.54
CA TYR A 64 4.38 10.04 9.25
C TYR A 64 2.87 9.83 9.41
N TRP A 65 2.35 8.68 8.97
CA TRP A 65 0.93 8.48 8.82
C TRP A 65 0.23 8.34 10.19
N ASP A 66 -0.77 9.19 10.42
CA ASP A 66 -1.74 9.02 11.48
C ASP A 66 -2.96 8.28 10.91
N PRO A 67 -3.17 6.99 11.24
CA PRO A 67 -4.23 6.19 10.62
C PRO A 67 -5.65 6.63 11.02
N GLU A 68 -5.80 7.45 12.06
CA GLU A 68 -7.12 7.93 12.50
C GLU A 68 -7.56 9.19 11.75
N THR A 69 -6.62 10.04 11.34
CA THR A 69 -6.94 11.39 10.82
C THR A 69 -6.16 11.82 9.58
N GLY A 70 -5.08 11.12 9.26
CA GLY A 70 -4.19 11.45 8.15
C GLY A 70 -4.82 11.22 6.78
N PRO A 71 -4.68 12.16 5.82
CA PRO A 71 -5.14 11.94 4.46
C PRO A 71 -4.20 10.99 3.69
N ILE A 72 -4.60 10.62 2.47
CA ILE A 72 -3.69 9.99 1.50
C ILE A 72 -3.16 11.07 0.56
N LEU A 73 -1.85 11.20 0.50
CA LEU A 73 -1.18 11.93 -0.57
C LEU A 73 -0.82 10.91 -1.65
N PHE A 74 -1.50 11.00 -2.80
CA PHE A 74 -1.29 10.11 -3.93
C PHE A 74 -0.50 10.79 -5.04
N TYR A 75 0.63 10.20 -5.44
CA TYR A 75 1.40 10.62 -6.61
C TYR A 75 1.04 9.68 -7.76
N ALA A 76 0.43 10.23 -8.81
CA ALA A 76 0.26 9.52 -10.07
C ALA A 76 1.61 9.51 -10.80
N GLY A 77 2.31 8.37 -10.77
CA GLY A 77 3.58 8.19 -11.47
C GLY A 77 3.49 8.55 -12.94
N ASN A 78 4.61 8.94 -13.52
CA ASN A 78 4.72 9.34 -14.92
C ASN A 78 5.79 8.51 -15.64
N GLU A 79 6.49 9.07 -16.61
CA GLU A 79 7.32 8.34 -17.58
C GLU A 79 8.68 7.85 -17.05
N GLY A 80 8.68 7.11 -15.93
CA GLY A 80 9.89 6.61 -15.30
C GLY A 80 9.65 5.62 -14.15
N ASP A 81 10.74 5.12 -13.59
CA ASP A 81 10.70 4.25 -12.40
C ASP A 81 10.19 5.04 -11.19
N ILE A 82 9.21 4.48 -10.47
CA ILE A 82 8.50 5.16 -9.39
C ILE A 82 9.42 5.52 -8.19
N TRP A 83 10.49 4.76 -7.96
CA TRP A 83 11.47 5.11 -6.91
C TRP A 83 12.24 6.39 -7.24
N GLY A 84 12.51 6.64 -8.53
CA GLY A 84 13.10 7.90 -8.97
C GLY A 84 12.22 9.11 -8.63
N PHE A 85 10.90 8.97 -8.76
CA PHE A 85 9.97 10.04 -8.37
C PHE A 85 9.84 10.17 -6.85
N TYR A 86 9.85 9.06 -6.11
CA TYR A 86 9.85 9.06 -4.65
C TYR A 86 11.04 9.87 -4.09
N ASP A 87 12.26 9.57 -4.54
CA ASP A 87 13.50 10.17 -4.05
C ASP A 87 13.62 11.67 -4.37
N ASN A 88 12.92 12.15 -5.41
CA ASN A 88 13.00 13.53 -5.87
C ASN A 88 11.75 14.37 -5.53
N SER A 89 10.76 13.79 -4.84
CA SER A 89 9.49 14.47 -4.49
C SER A 89 9.38 14.79 -2.99
N GLY A 90 10.51 15.13 -2.35
CA GLY A 90 10.61 15.38 -0.90
C GLY A 90 9.62 16.41 -0.33
N TYR A 91 9.13 17.35 -1.15
CA TYR A 91 8.07 18.26 -0.70
C TYR A 91 6.79 17.49 -0.35
N MET A 92 6.42 16.47 -1.12
CA MET A 92 5.27 15.62 -0.87
C MET A 92 5.60 14.50 0.13
N THR A 93 6.69 13.78 -0.09
CA THR A 93 7.02 12.54 0.64
C THR A 93 7.57 12.77 2.05
N ASP A 94 8.17 13.93 2.31
CA ASP A 94 8.67 14.31 3.65
C ASP A 94 7.87 15.48 4.23
N TYR A 95 7.97 16.67 3.62
CA TYR A 95 7.40 17.89 4.22
C TYR A 95 5.88 17.83 4.39
N LEU A 96 5.11 17.63 3.31
CA LEU A 96 3.64 17.56 3.39
C LEU A 96 3.16 16.32 4.15
N ALA A 97 3.81 15.18 3.95
CA ALA A 97 3.50 13.95 4.68
C ALA A 97 3.57 14.17 6.19
N LYS A 98 4.63 14.83 6.67
CA LYS A 98 4.81 15.16 8.08
C LYS A 98 3.82 16.20 8.59
N GLU A 99 3.62 17.30 7.85
CA GLU A 99 2.71 18.38 8.25
C GLU A 99 1.25 17.92 8.34
N LEU A 100 0.83 17.07 7.40
CA LEU A 100 -0.54 16.56 7.31
C LEU A 100 -0.73 15.22 8.02
N LYS A 101 0.34 14.63 8.55
CA LYS A 101 0.39 13.25 9.07
C LYS A 101 -0.17 12.23 8.08
N ALA A 102 0.16 12.41 6.81
CA ALA A 102 -0.47 11.69 5.72
C ALA A 102 0.18 10.32 5.44
N LEU A 103 -0.63 9.41 4.90
CA LEU A 103 -0.13 8.25 4.18
C LEU A 103 0.37 8.70 2.81
N VAL A 104 1.58 8.33 2.44
CA VAL A 104 2.13 8.61 1.12
C VAL A 104 1.99 7.36 0.27
N VAL A 105 1.36 7.50 -0.90
CA VAL A 105 1.22 6.42 -1.87
C VAL A 105 1.67 6.93 -3.24
N LEU A 106 2.54 6.18 -3.91
CA LEU A 106 2.97 6.48 -5.27
C LEU A 106 2.64 5.30 -6.16
N GLY A 107 1.73 5.49 -7.12
CA GLY A 107 1.43 4.47 -8.13
C GLY A 107 2.39 4.59 -9.30
N GLU A 108 3.06 3.51 -9.69
CA GLU A 108 3.86 3.49 -10.90
C GLU A 108 2.97 3.57 -12.14
N HIS A 109 3.41 4.28 -13.18
CA HIS A 109 2.67 4.34 -14.44
C HIS A 109 2.84 3.04 -15.22
N ARG A 110 1.77 2.53 -15.85
CA ARG A 110 1.87 1.40 -16.78
C ARG A 110 2.92 1.66 -17.87
N TYR A 111 3.67 0.63 -18.26
CA TYR A 111 4.81 0.66 -19.21
C TYR A 111 6.10 1.33 -18.72
N PHE A 112 6.20 1.67 -17.43
CA PHE A 112 7.42 2.22 -16.85
C PHE A 112 7.87 1.42 -15.62
N GLY A 113 9.15 1.58 -15.26
CA GLY A 113 9.78 0.89 -14.14
C GLY A 113 9.76 -0.63 -14.30
N VAL A 114 8.87 -1.30 -13.56
CA VAL A 114 8.65 -2.75 -13.64
C VAL A 114 7.19 -3.11 -13.96
N SER A 115 6.35 -2.10 -14.19
CA SER A 115 4.90 -2.21 -14.33
C SER A 115 4.48 -2.37 -15.79
N TYR A 116 4.71 -3.54 -16.38
CA TYR A 116 4.42 -3.80 -17.78
C TYR A 116 3.28 -4.81 -17.98
N PRO A 117 2.31 -4.54 -18.88
CA PRO A 117 1.30 -5.53 -19.27
C PRO A 117 1.85 -6.69 -20.09
N PHE A 118 2.97 -6.47 -20.77
CA PHE A 118 3.65 -7.44 -21.61
C PHE A 118 5.14 -7.50 -21.26
N ASP A 119 5.86 -8.49 -21.80
CA ASP A 119 7.31 -8.53 -21.61
C ASP A 119 7.96 -7.21 -22.12
N PRO A 120 8.84 -6.55 -21.34
CA PRO A 120 9.44 -5.27 -21.73
C PRO A 120 10.17 -5.29 -23.08
N SER A 121 10.65 -6.45 -23.53
CA SER A 121 11.30 -6.59 -24.84
C SER A 121 10.34 -6.42 -26.04
N VAL A 122 9.03 -6.57 -25.81
CA VAL A 122 7.99 -6.44 -26.86
C VAL A 122 6.92 -5.40 -26.52
N ALA A 123 6.91 -4.85 -25.30
CA ALA A 123 5.88 -3.92 -24.84
C ALA A 123 5.69 -2.69 -25.76
N PHE A 124 6.74 -2.24 -26.44
CA PHE A 124 6.71 -1.08 -27.32
C PHE A 124 6.52 -1.40 -28.81
N THR A 125 6.21 -2.64 -29.18
CA THR A 125 5.79 -2.94 -30.57
C THR A 125 4.41 -2.35 -30.85
N PRO A 126 4.05 -2.08 -32.13
CA PRO A 126 2.75 -1.51 -32.49
C PRO A 126 1.55 -2.29 -31.96
N GLU A 127 1.68 -3.61 -31.77
CA GLU A 127 0.63 -4.49 -31.27
C GLU A 127 0.41 -4.36 -29.75
N HIS A 128 1.49 -4.16 -28.98
CA HIS A 128 1.45 -4.16 -27.52
C HIS A 128 1.36 -2.76 -26.93
N ASN A 129 1.85 -1.72 -27.62
CA ASN A 129 1.86 -0.35 -27.10
C ASN A 129 0.48 0.33 -27.16
N VAL A 130 -0.54 -0.34 -27.68
CA VAL A 130 -1.90 0.21 -27.82
C VAL A 130 -2.58 0.52 -26.48
N TYR A 131 -2.12 -0.09 -25.37
CA TYR A 131 -2.67 0.13 -24.03
C TYR A 131 -1.87 1.17 -23.22
N LEU A 132 -0.85 1.79 -23.81
CA LEU A 132 -0.17 2.95 -23.24
C LEU A 132 -0.93 4.22 -23.62
N THR A 133 -2.04 4.46 -22.94
CA THR A 133 -2.82 5.70 -23.05
C THR A 133 -3.05 6.32 -21.68
N VAL A 134 -3.29 7.64 -21.65
CA VAL A 134 -3.59 8.36 -20.41
C VAL A 134 -4.90 7.85 -19.80
N GLU A 135 -5.89 7.50 -20.62
CA GLU A 135 -7.17 6.98 -20.16
C GLU A 135 -7.03 5.63 -19.45
N GLN A 136 -6.19 4.73 -19.99
CA GLN A 136 -5.90 3.46 -19.31
C GLN A 136 -5.16 3.70 -17.99
N ALA A 137 -4.15 4.57 -18.00
CA ALA A 137 -3.38 4.91 -16.80
C ALA A 137 -4.21 5.60 -15.71
N MET A 138 -5.27 6.32 -16.09
CA MET A 138 -6.20 6.94 -15.14
C MET A 138 -7.19 5.95 -14.52
N MET A 139 -7.41 4.81 -15.18
CA MET A 139 -8.29 3.73 -14.71
C MET A 139 -7.54 2.66 -13.89
N ASP A 140 -6.21 2.66 -13.96
CA ASP A 140 -5.33 1.86 -13.09
C ASP A 140 -5.45 2.26 -11.61
#